data_AF-A0A496ZU72-F1
#
_entry.id   AF-A0A496ZU72-F1
#
_cell.length_a   1.000
_cell.length_b   1.000
_cell.length_c   1.000
_cell.angle_alpha   90.00
_cell.angle_beta   90.00
_cell.angle_gamma   90.00
#
_symmetry.space_group_name_H-M   'P 1'
#
loop_
_entity.id
_entity.type
_entity.pdbx_description
1 polymer ?
#
loop_
_entity_poly.entity_id
_entity_poly.type
_entity_poly.pdbx_seq_one_letter_code
_entity_poly.pdbx_strand_id
1 'polypeptide(L)'
;MDKEKVVKEYLPLVRSIAFKYNKLGIPQEDLEQEGMIGLLEAADKYEKDKGAKFSTYATYWIKKYILAAIDKEKKYSLNSTSLNEEITQDKEPSPELPNINKLTFPDGMPEAEKLVIKLLYEDQLTLKEISEQLGISRERVRQLKEKALRRMRAGNK
;
A
#
# COMPACT_ATOMS: atom_id res chain seq x y z
N MET A 1 -14.61 26.86 -1.87
CA MET A 1 -13.65 27.79 -2.54
C MET A 1 -13.88 27.72 -4.05
N ASP A 2 -13.46 28.72 -4.83
CA ASP A 2 -13.48 28.62 -6.30
C ASP A 2 -12.43 27.58 -6.75
N LYS A 3 -12.88 26.54 -7.46
CA LYS A 3 -12.06 25.39 -7.87
C LYS A 3 -10.96 25.79 -8.87
N GLU A 4 -11.25 26.66 -9.83
CA GLU A 4 -10.24 27.09 -10.81
C GLU A 4 -9.13 27.90 -10.14
N LYS A 5 -9.52 28.79 -9.23
CA LYS A 5 -8.57 29.60 -8.46
C LYS A 5 -7.70 28.73 -7.56
N VAL A 6 -8.29 27.75 -6.87
CA VAL A 6 -7.55 26.80 -6.03
C VAL A 6 -6.52 26.02 -6.85
N VAL A 7 -6.92 25.49 -8.01
CA VAL A 7 -6.00 24.73 -8.86
C VAL A 7 -4.82 25.60 -9.30
N LYS A 8 -5.08 26.80 -9.83
CA LYS A 8 -4.02 27.72 -10.27
C LYS A 8 -3.06 28.09 -9.14
N GLU A 9 -3.57 28.34 -7.94
CA GLU A 9 -2.77 28.76 -6.79
C GLU A 9 -1.92 27.62 -6.20
N TYR A 10 -2.47 26.41 -6.11
CA TYR A 10 -1.84 25.28 -5.40
C TYR A 10 -1.22 24.21 -6.31
N LEU A 11 -1.26 24.38 -7.63
CA LEU A 11 -0.57 23.48 -8.57
C LEU A 11 0.93 23.28 -8.24
N PRO A 12 1.73 24.32 -7.90
CA PRO A 12 3.13 24.11 -7.50
C PRO A 12 3.28 23.23 -6.25
N LEU A 13 2.35 23.32 -5.30
CA LEU A 13 2.33 22.46 -4.11
C LEU A 13 2.09 21.00 -4.51
N VAL A 14 1.07 20.75 -5.35
CA VAL A 14 0.77 19.40 -5.86
C VAL A 14 1.99 18.80 -6.56
N ARG A 15 2.58 19.54 -7.52
CA ARG A 15 3.78 19.11 -8.24
C ARG A 15 4.95 18.79 -7.31
N SER A 16 5.20 19.64 -6.31
CA SER A 16 6.27 19.41 -5.32
C SER A 16 6.08 18.16 -4.46
N ILE A 17 4.83 17.78 -4.19
CA ILE A 17 4.50 16.57 -3.43
C ILE A 17 4.59 15.35 -4.35
N ALA A 18 3.97 15.40 -5.52
CA ALA A 18 3.98 14.33 -6.52
C ALA A 18 5.40 13.93 -6.93
N PHE A 19 6.29 14.90 -7.12
CA PHE A 19 7.70 14.66 -7.48
C PHE A 19 8.45 13.76 -6.50
N LYS A 20 8.03 13.69 -5.23
CA LYS A 20 8.63 12.80 -4.22
C LYS A 20 8.33 11.32 -4.47
N TYR A 21 7.38 11.01 -5.34
CA TYR A 21 6.90 9.66 -5.63
C TYR A 21 7.23 9.19 -7.05
N ASN A 22 7.97 9.98 -7.83
CA ASN A 22 8.29 9.71 -9.25
C ASN A 22 9.04 8.38 -9.53
N LYS A 23 9.72 7.80 -8.54
CA LYS A 23 10.47 6.54 -8.68
C LYS A 23 9.66 5.27 -8.44
N LEU A 24 8.34 5.39 -8.29
CA LEU A 24 7.48 4.27 -7.91
C LEU A 24 6.77 3.59 -9.09
N GLY A 25 7.23 3.82 -10.31
CA GLY A 25 6.74 3.16 -11.52
C GLY A 25 5.50 3.79 -12.15
N ILE A 26 4.99 4.89 -11.59
CA ILE A 26 3.84 5.64 -12.12
C ILE A 26 4.35 6.92 -12.77
N PRO A 27 3.86 7.30 -13.96
CA PRO A 27 4.17 8.56 -14.61
C PRO A 27 3.92 9.75 -13.68
N GLN A 28 4.82 10.74 -13.75
CA GLN A 28 4.71 11.95 -12.93
C GLN A 28 3.38 12.69 -13.16
N GLU A 29 2.88 12.71 -14.40
CA GLU A 29 1.63 13.36 -14.76
C GLU A 29 0.43 12.70 -14.08
N ASP A 30 0.41 11.37 -13.98
CA ASP A 30 -0.67 10.64 -13.30
C ASP A 30 -0.66 10.93 -11.79
N LEU A 31 0.53 10.99 -11.18
CA LEU A 31 0.67 11.39 -9.78
C LEU A 31 0.22 12.85 -9.55
N GLU A 32 0.52 13.75 -10.48
CA GLU A 32 0.07 15.14 -10.44
C GLU A 32 -1.45 15.21 -10.53
N GLN A 33 -2.07 14.49 -11.46
CA GLN A 33 -3.53 14.48 -11.62
C GLN A 33 -4.25 13.92 -10.38
N GLU A 34 -3.79 12.80 -9.83
CA GLU A 34 -4.34 12.23 -8.60
C GLU A 34 -4.17 13.20 -7.41
N GLY A 35 -3.02 13.87 -7.33
CA GLY A 35 -2.79 14.93 -6.37
C GLY A 35 -3.74 16.12 -6.54
N MET A 36 -4.06 16.52 -7.77
CA MET A 36 -5.03 17.58 -8.07
C MET A 36 -6.45 17.20 -7.64
N ILE A 37 -6.85 15.94 -7.82
CA ILE A 37 -8.13 15.43 -7.31
C ILE A 37 -8.17 15.56 -5.79
N GLY A 38 -7.11 15.14 -5.10
CA GLY A 38 -7.00 15.31 -3.64
C GLY A 38 -7.04 16.78 -3.20
N LEU A 39 -6.43 17.70 -3.96
CA LEU A 39 -6.50 19.14 -3.69
C LEU A 39 -7.93 19.67 -3.80
N LEU A 40 -8.69 19.26 -4.82
CA LEU A 40 -10.09 19.66 -5.00
C LEU A 40 -10.97 19.13 -3.87
N GLU A 41 -10.76 17.87 -3.48
CA GLU A 41 -11.44 17.26 -2.33
C GLU A 41 -11.17 18.04 -1.03
N ALA A 42 -9.92 18.47 -0.83
CA ALA A 42 -9.55 19.32 0.29
C ALA A 42 -10.28 20.67 0.25
N ALA A 43 -10.39 21.28 -0.94
CA ALA A 43 -11.05 22.56 -1.13
C ALA A 43 -12.55 22.51 -0.85
N ASP A 44 -13.19 21.37 -1.13
CA ASP A 44 -14.61 21.14 -0.85
C ASP A 44 -14.87 20.92 0.65
N LYS A 45 -13.90 20.36 1.39
CA LYS A 45 -14.05 20.02 2.82
C LYS A 45 -13.40 21.01 3.80
N TYR A 46 -12.68 22.00 3.29
CA TYR A 46 -11.90 22.90 4.14
C TYR A 46 -12.79 23.95 4.83
N GLU A 47 -12.61 24.05 6.14
CA GLU A 47 -13.29 24.99 7.01
C GLU A 47 -12.25 25.94 7.62
N LYS A 48 -12.33 27.24 7.26
CA LYS A 48 -11.31 28.25 7.61
C LYS A 48 -11.30 28.59 9.11
N ASP A 49 -12.43 28.46 9.77
CA ASP A 49 -12.67 28.68 11.19
C ASP A 49 -11.95 27.66 12.09
N LYS A 50 -11.55 26.50 11.55
CA LYS A 50 -10.76 25.48 12.28
C LYS A 50 -9.27 25.82 12.43
N GLY A 51 -8.82 27.00 11.97
CA GLY A 51 -7.54 27.61 12.34
C GLY A 51 -6.28 27.08 11.63
N ALA A 52 -6.33 25.96 10.91
CA ALA A 52 -5.21 25.49 10.10
C ALA A 52 -5.14 26.20 8.75
N LYS A 53 -3.95 26.45 8.20
CA LYS A 53 -3.80 26.97 6.83
C LYS A 53 -4.29 25.93 5.82
N PHE A 54 -4.92 26.39 4.74
CA PHE A 54 -5.39 25.50 3.66
C PHE A 54 -4.27 24.64 3.07
N SER A 55 -3.07 25.18 2.87
CA SER A 55 -1.92 24.42 2.37
C SER A 55 -1.56 23.21 3.22
N THR A 56 -1.64 23.36 4.55
CA THR A 56 -1.41 22.26 5.51
C THR A 56 -2.50 21.19 5.38
N TYR A 57 -3.76 21.61 5.30
CA TYR A 57 -4.89 20.71 5.13
C TYR A 57 -4.85 19.96 3.80
N ALA A 58 -4.61 20.68 2.70
CA ALA A 58 -4.49 20.13 1.35
C ALA A 58 -3.34 19.14 1.22
N THR A 59 -2.21 19.36 1.91
CA THR A 59 -1.08 18.43 1.90
C THR A 59 -1.47 17.01 2.32
N TYR A 60 -2.40 16.86 3.27
CA TYR A 60 -2.90 15.54 3.68
C TYR A 60 -3.66 14.86 2.53
N TRP A 61 -4.61 15.57 1.92
CA TRP A 61 -5.47 15.02 0.88
C TRP A 61 -4.70 14.70 -0.40
N ILE A 62 -3.78 15.59 -0.81
CA ILE A 62 -2.90 15.37 -1.97
C ILE A 62 -2.11 14.06 -1.78
N LYS A 63 -1.46 13.88 -0.62
CA LYS A 63 -0.71 12.66 -0.32
C LYS A 63 -1.61 11.43 -0.26
N LYS A 64 -2.80 11.55 0.33
CA LYS A 64 -3.77 10.45 0.45
C LYS A 64 -4.14 9.89 -0.92
N TYR A 65 -4.45 10.75 -1.89
CA TYR A 65 -4.84 10.33 -3.24
C TYR A 65 -3.65 9.77 -4.03
N ILE A 66 -2.48 10.43 -3.98
CA ILE A 66 -1.26 9.92 -4.59
C ILE A 66 -0.91 8.51 -4.09
N LEU A 67 -0.94 8.29 -2.77
CA LEU A 67 -0.66 6.97 -2.18
C LEU A 67 -1.70 5.93 -2.59
N ALA A 68 -2.99 6.30 -2.66
CA ALA A 68 -4.05 5.40 -3.11
C ALA A 68 -3.87 4.99 -4.58
N ALA A 69 -3.46 5.93 -5.45
CA ALA A 69 -3.14 5.64 -6.85
C ALA A 69 -1.96 4.67 -6.97
N ILE A 70 -0.91 4.87 -6.16
CA ILE A 70 0.23 3.96 -6.12
C ILE A 70 -0.16 2.55 -5.67
N ASP A 71 -0.98 2.43 -4.64
CA ASP A 71 -1.44 1.14 -4.17
C ASP A 71 -2.37 0.45 -5.19
N LYS A 72 -3.16 1.22 -5.93
CA LYS A 72 -4.01 0.75 -7.01
C LYS A 72 -3.18 0.21 -8.18
N GLU A 73 -2.17 0.96 -8.64
CA GLU A 73 -1.29 0.53 -9.73
C GLU A 73 -0.53 -0.76 -9.38
N LYS A 74 0.00 -0.85 -8.15
CA LYS A 74 0.68 -2.07 -7.68
C LYS A 74 -0.25 -3.29 -7.73
N LYS A 75 -1.51 -3.14 -7.33
CA LYS A 75 -2.50 -4.22 -7.42
C LYS A 75 -2.75 -4.62 -8.87
N TYR A 76 -2.89 -3.68 -9.80
CA TYR A 76 -3.06 -4.02 -11.22
C TYR A 76 -1.84 -4.72 -11.81
N SER A 77 -0.63 -4.25 -11.50
CA SER A 77 0.60 -4.90 -11.94
C SER A 77 0.73 -6.33 -11.41
N LEU A 78 0.36 -6.58 -10.16
CA LEU A 78 0.34 -7.93 -9.56
C LEU A 78 -0.78 -8.82 -10.12
N ASN A 79 -1.94 -8.24 -10.44
CA ASN A 79 -3.09 -8.97 -10.97
C ASN A 79 -2.98 -9.24 -12.48
N SER A 80 -2.17 -8.48 -13.22
CA SER A 80 -1.90 -8.68 -14.65
C SER A 80 -1.17 -9.99 -14.93
N THR A 81 -0.37 -10.48 -13.97
CA THR A 81 0.24 -11.82 -14.06
C THR A 81 -0.81 -12.94 -14.14
N SER A 82 -2.04 -12.71 -13.69
CA SER A 82 -3.14 -13.69 -13.75
C SER A 82 -4.02 -13.59 -15.01
N LEU A 83 -3.76 -12.67 -15.94
CA LEU A 83 -4.57 -12.48 -17.16
C LEU A 83 -3.86 -12.93 -18.45
N ASN A 84 -2.68 -13.53 -18.36
CA ASN A 84 -1.94 -14.05 -19.52
C ASN A 84 -2.20 -15.55 -19.84
N GLU A 85 -3.23 -16.17 -19.26
CA GLU A 85 -3.52 -17.60 -19.47
C GLU A 85 -4.73 -17.86 -20.37
N GLU A 86 -4.97 -17.07 -21.40
CA GLU A 86 -5.77 -17.53 -22.55
C GLU A 86 -5.22 -16.95 -23.84
N ILE A 87 -4.19 -17.58 -24.43
CA ILE A 87 -3.97 -17.71 -25.89
C ILE A 87 -2.90 -18.80 -26.11
N THR A 88 -3.30 -19.80 -26.89
CA THR A 88 -2.51 -20.91 -27.51
C THR A 88 -1.97 -22.04 -26.63
N GLN A 89 -2.65 -23.19 -26.74
CA GLN A 89 -2.10 -24.53 -26.51
C GLN A 89 -0.92 -24.80 -27.48
N ASP A 90 0.24 -25.21 -26.95
CA ASP A 90 1.06 -26.38 -27.38
C ASP A 90 2.55 -26.29 -26.92
N LYS A 91 3.02 -27.37 -26.23
CA LYS A 91 4.44 -27.81 -25.95
C LYS A 91 5.32 -26.98 -25.00
N GLU A 92 6.12 -27.50 -24.05
CA GLU A 92 6.66 -28.79 -23.57
C GLU A 92 6.85 -28.67 -22.02
N PRO A 93 6.96 -29.77 -21.23
CA PRO A 93 7.07 -29.70 -19.78
C PRO A 93 8.46 -29.20 -19.36
N SER A 94 8.52 -27.97 -18.85
CA SER A 94 9.69 -27.40 -18.18
C SER A 94 9.76 -27.92 -16.72
N PRO A 95 10.94 -28.24 -16.17
CA PRO A 95 11.07 -29.06 -14.97
C PRO A 95 10.37 -28.43 -13.77
N GLU A 96 9.58 -29.22 -13.06
CA GLU A 96 8.89 -28.82 -11.83
C GLU A 96 9.88 -28.16 -10.86
N LEU A 97 9.74 -26.84 -10.69
CA LEU A 97 10.41 -26.14 -9.60
C LEU A 97 9.88 -26.73 -8.28
N PRO A 98 10.76 -27.03 -7.31
CA PRO A 98 10.34 -27.63 -6.06
C PRO A 98 9.27 -26.76 -5.40
N ASN A 99 8.15 -27.38 -5.04
CA ASN A 99 7.00 -26.77 -4.39
C ASN A 99 7.44 -25.95 -3.16
N ILE A 100 7.62 -24.63 -3.33
CA ILE A 100 8.16 -23.70 -2.34
C ILE A 100 7.13 -23.27 -1.27
N ASN A 101 5.95 -23.90 -1.23
CA ASN A 101 4.88 -23.56 -0.31
C ASN A 101 5.00 -24.27 1.05
N LYS A 102 6.14 -24.10 1.71
CA LYS A 102 6.23 -24.35 3.16
C LYS A 102 7.02 -23.22 3.79
N LEU A 103 6.30 -22.28 4.40
CA LEU A 103 6.95 -21.21 5.17
C LEU A 103 7.70 -21.86 6.33
N THR A 104 9.03 -21.92 6.22
CA THR A 104 9.88 -22.48 7.28
C THR A 104 10.13 -21.39 8.32
N PHE A 105 9.75 -21.69 9.57
CA PHE A 105 9.93 -20.76 10.68
C PHE A 105 11.21 -21.12 11.46
N PRO A 106 12.01 -20.14 11.89
CA PRO A 106 13.16 -20.41 12.76
C PRO A 106 12.76 -21.09 14.06
N ASP A 107 13.62 -21.99 14.54
CA ASP A 107 13.46 -22.64 15.84
C ASP A 107 13.52 -21.57 16.96
N GLY A 108 12.52 -21.59 17.85
CA GLY A 108 12.39 -20.60 18.93
C GLY A 108 11.49 -19.38 18.63
N MET A 109 10.83 -19.32 17.46
CA MET A 109 9.81 -18.30 17.23
C MET A 109 8.54 -18.58 18.07
N PRO A 110 7.99 -17.60 18.80
CA PRO A 110 6.73 -17.73 19.53
C PRO A 110 5.56 -18.15 18.63
N GLU A 111 4.64 -18.98 19.13
CA GLU A 111 3.49 -19.45 18.33
C GLU A 111 2.60 -18.31 17.84
N ALA A 112 2.40 -17.27 18.66
CA ALA A 112 1.65 -16.07 18.27
C ALA A 112 2.30 -15.31 17.10
N GLU A 113 3.64 -15.33 17.00
CA GLU A 113 4.37 -14.71 15.89
C GLU A 113 4.25 -15.58 14.62
N LYS A 114 4.40 -16.91 14.76
CA LYS A 114 4.21 -17.86 13.65
C LYS A 114 2.82 -17.77 13.06
N LEU A 115 1.79 -17.76 13.91
CA LEU A 115 0.39 -17.72 13.50
C LEU A 115 0.05 -16.44 12.74
N VAL A 116 0.49 -15.27 13.22
CA VAL A 116 0.25 -14.00 12.52
C VAL A 116 0.91 -13.99 11.14
N ILE A 117 2.13 -14.52 11.02
CA ILE A 117 2.81 -14.61 9.72
C ILE A 117 2.10 -15.62 8.81
N LYS A 118 1.67 -16.77 9.33
CA LYS A 118 0.90 -17.76 8.58
C LYS A 118 -0.38 -17.16 8.00
N LEU A 119 -1.22 -16.57 8.85
CA LEU A 119 -2.47 -15.94 8.43
C LEU A 119 -2.25 -14.80 7.41
N LEU A 120 -1.15 -14.05 7.55
CA LEU A 120 -0.83 -12.92 6.66
C LEU A 120 -0.34 -13.37 5.27
N TYR A 121 0.46 -14.44 5.20
CA TYR A 121 1.16 -14.84 3.98
C TYR A 121 0.57 -16.08 3.30
N GLU A 122 0.02 -17.04 4.05
CA GLU A 122 -0.70 -18.20 3.49
C GLU A 122 -2.16 -17.84 3.22
N ASP A 123 -2.88 -17.35 4.24
CA ASP A 123 -4.32 -17.08 4.15
C ASP A 123 -4.65 -15.68 3.60
N GLN A 124 -3.63 -14.87 3.27
CA GLN A 124 -3.73 -13.49 2.75
C GLN A 124 -4.62 -12.54 3.57
N LEU A 125 -4.79 -12.78 4.87
CA LEU A 125 -5.65 -11.97 5.73
C LEU A 125 -5.01 -10.63 6.06
N THR A 126 -5.86 -9.61 6.19
CA THR A 126 -5.46 -8.27 6.64
C THR A 126 -5.23 -8.23 8.15
N LEU A 127 -4.46 -7.25 8.63
CA LEU A 127 -4.25 -7.05 10.08
C LEU A 127 -5.56 -6.83 10.85
N LYS A 128 -6.61 -6.33 10.17
CA LYS A 128 -7.93 -6.13 10.77
C LYS A 128 -8.64 -7.46 10.95
N GLU A 129 -8.68 -8.29 9.91
CA GLU A 129 -9.29 -9.63 9.98
C GLU A 129 -8.56 -10.52 11.00
N ILE A 130 -7.23 -10.48 11.03
CA ILE A 130 -6.43 -11.20 12.04
C ILE A 130 -6.75 -10.70 13.45
N SER A 131 -6.98 -9.39 13.63
CA SER A 131 -7.33 -8.82 14.94
C SER A 131 -8.70 -9.31 15.43
N GLU A 132 -9.65 -9.46 14.51
CA GLU A 132 -11.00 -9.98 14.78
C GLU A 132 -10.96 -11.49 15.08
N GLN A 133 -10.21 -12.25 14.29
CA GLN A 133 -10.09 -13.71 14.44
C GLN A 133 -9.35 -14.13 15.72
N LEU A 134 -8.30 -13.39 16.10
CA LEU A 134 -7.49 -13.69 17.28
C LEU A 134 -7.98 -12.98 18.55
N GLY A 135 -9.02 -12.14 18.46
CA GLY A 135 -9.56 -11.40 19.60
C GLY A 135 -8.55 -10.43 20.24
N ILE A 136 -7.56 -9.95 19.48
CA ILE A 136 -6.52 -9.01 19.94
C ILE A 136 -6.60 -7.70 19.18
N SER A 137 -6.04 -6.62 19.73
CA SER A 137 -6.06 -5.33 19.02
C SER A 137 -5.23 -5.37 17.74
N ARG A 138 -5.63 -4.59 16.72
CA ARG A 138 -4.88 -4.45 15.45
C ARG A 138 -3.42 -4.04 15.69
N GLU A 139 -3.16 -3.19 16.67
CA GLU A 139 -1.80 -2.78 17.04
C GLU A 139 -1.00 -3.95 17.63
N ARG A 140 -1.64 -4.84 18.40
CA ARG A 140 -1.00 -6.06 18.89
C ARG A 140 -0.60 -6.99 17.74
N VAL A 141 -1.46 -7.16 16.73
CA VAL A 141 -1.14 -7.92 15.52
C VAL A 141 0.07 -7.32 14.79
N ARG A 142 0.11 -5.98 14.64
CA ARG A 142 1.24 -5.27 14.03
C ARG A 142 2.56 -5.51 14.77
N GLN A 143 2.53 -5.44 16.10
CA GLN A 143 3.71 -5.69 16.94
C GLN A 143 4.21 -7.13 16.81
N LEU A 144 3.31 -8.12 16.77
CA LEU A 144 3.66 -9.53 16.57
C LEU A 144 4.30 -9.75 15.19
N LYS A 145 3.71 -9.17 14.12
CA LYS A 145 4.29 -9.20 12.78
C LYS A 145 5.71 -8.63 12.76
N GLU A 146 5.94 -7.46 13.35
CA GLU A 146 7.25 -6.83 13.35
C GLU A 146 8.30 -7.62 14.13
N LYS A 147 7.92 -8.20 15.27
CA LYS A 147 8.80 -9.09 16.04
C LYS A 147 9.15 -10.36 15.25
N ALA A 148 8.16 -10.98 14.61
CA ALA A 148 8.35 -12.17 13.79
C ALA A 148 9.34 -11.89 12.64
N LEU A 149 9.12 -10.80 11.89
CA LEU A 149 10.00 -10.38 10.80
C LEU A 149 11.41 -10.05 11.29
N ARG A 150 11.54 -9.41 12.46
CA ARG A 150 12.86 -9.13 13.06
C ARG A 150 13.60 -10.41 13.41
N ARG A 151 12.92 -11.43 13.93
CA ARG A 151 13.52 -12.74 14.24
C ARG A 151 13.90 -13.51 12.98
N MET A 152 13.04 -13.53 11.96
CA MET A 152 13.38 -14.15 10.66
C MET A 152 14.62 -13.53 10.03
N ARG A 153 14.77 -12.20 10.13
CA ARG A 153 15.99 -11.51 9.66
C ARG A 153 17.22 -11.83 10.50
N ALA A 154 17.07 -12.03 11.81
CA ALA A 154 18.19 -12.31 12.71
C ALA A 154 18.66 -13.78 12.64
N GLY A 155 17.79 -14.73 12.30
CA GLY A 155 18.10 -16.15 12.17
C GLY A 155 18.75 -16.57 10.85
N ASN A 156 18.89 -15.65 9.88
CA ASN A 156 19.58 -15.88 8.60
C ASN A 156 21.08 -15.52 8.68
N LYS A 157 21.72 -15.66 9.85
CA LYS A 157 23.11 -15.29 10.09
C LYS A 157 23.92 -16.45 10.63
#